data_AF-A0A8X6RHU8-F1
#
_entry.id   AF-A0A8X6RHU8-F1
#
_cell.length_a   1.000
_cell.length_b   1.000
_cell.length_c   1.000
_cell.angle_alpha   90.00
_cell.angle_beta   90.00
_cell.angle_gamma   90.00
#
_symmetry.space_group_name_H-M   'P 1'
#
loop_
_entity.id
_entity.type
_entity.pdbx_description
1 polymer ?
#
loop_
_entity_poly.entity_id
_entity_poly.type
_entity_poly.pdbx_seq_one_letter_code
_entity_poly.pdbx_strand_id
1 'polypeptide(L)'
;MDPTKLSKNKMLLTGIGEAQVTTIGSFEHEFKIDDENYSLTWHVVPTDKLKFEAVIGSDLLEQASISFTKEGVKFNKYENHAQLMQISAENLQEELDLRHVENRQIKKELEKLIQDYKPEKNSIY
;
A
#
# COMPACT_ATOMS: atom_id res chain seq x y z
N MET A 1 27.56 -3.68 -3.25
CA MET A 1 27.09 -2.69 -2.26
C MET A 1 27.92 -2.85 -0.99
N ASP A 2 28.32 -1.77 -0.32
CA ASP A 2 29.11 -1.85 0.93
C ASP A 2 28.16 -2.13 2.12
N PRO A 3 28.26 -3.30 2.79
CA PRO A 3 27.36 -3.65 3.89
C PRO A 3 27.43 -2.69 5.08
N THR A 4 28.53 -1.93 5.21
CA THR A 4 28.72 -0.98 6.31
C THR A 4 27.80 0.24 6.23
N LYS A 5 27.19 0.48 5.05
CA LYS A 5 26.25 1.59 4.81
C LYS A 5 24.79 1.19 5.01
N LEU A 6 24.52 -0.08 5.30
CA LEU A 6 23.16 -0.54 5.57
C LEU A 6 22.75 -0.21 6.99
N SER A 7 21.46 0.10 7.15
CA SER A 7 20.81 0.03 8.45
C SER A 7 21.02 -1.36 9.05
N LYS A 8 21.35 -1.39 10.35
CA LYS A 8 21.55 -2.65 11.09
C LYS A 8 20.23 -3.34 11.46
N ASN A 9 19.09 -2.74 11.12
CA ASN A 9 17.78 -3.35 11.35
C ASN A 9 17.62 -4.55 10.42
N LYS A 10 17.56 -5.73 11.03
CA LYS A 10 17.33 -7.00 10.34
C LYS A 10 15.88 -7.40 10.50
N MET A 11 15.31 -7.95 9.44
CA MET A 11 13.95 -8.43 9.38
C MET A 11 13.95 -9.88 8.90
N LEU A 12 13.06 -10.69 9.47
CA LEU A 12 12.79 -12.03 8.98
C LEU A 12 11.68 -11.95 7.94
N LEU A 13 12.00 -12.26 6.69
CA LEU A 13 11.04 -12.33 5.60
C LEU A 13 10.58 -13.78 5.47
N THR A 14 9.27 -13.98 5.40
CA THR A 14 8.67 -15.30 5.19
C THR A 14 7.88 -15.30 3.89
N GLY A 15 7.75 -16.46 3.24
CA GLY A 15 7.01 -16.59 1.99
C GLY A 15 7.70 -16.01 0.75
N ILE A 16 8.92 -15.48 0.88
CA ILE A 16 9.77 -15.09 -0.25
C ILE A 16 10.96 -16.05 -0.32
N GLY A 17 11.13 -16.78 -1.43
CA GLY A 17 12.27 -17.69 -1.62
C GLY A 17 12.22 -18.98 -0.78
N GLU A 18 13.36 -19.39 -0.21
CA GLU A 18 13.38 -20.43 0.82
C GLU A 18 12.54 -19.95 2.01
N ALA A 19 11.78 -20.84 2.65
CA ALA A 19 10.65 -20.52 3.52
C ALA A 19 10.83 -19.34 4.51
N GLN A 20 12.07 -19.05 4.92
CA GLN A 20 12.44 -17.90 5.72
C GLN A 20 13.80 -17.32 5.29
N VAL A 21 13.88 -16.00 5.13
CA VAL A 21 15.10 -15.27 4.75
C VAL A 21 15.30 -14.09 5.69
N THR A 22 16.44 -14.05 6.40
CA THR A 22 16.80 -12.90 7.24
C THR A 22 17.57 -11.87 6.43
N THR A 23 17.18 -10.60 6.52
CA THR A 23 17.87 -9.51 5.82
C THR A 23 19.24 -9.22 6.45
N ILE A 24 20.18 -8.79 5.60
CA ILE A 24 21.49 -8.30 6.00
C ILE A 24 21.35 -6.89 6.62
N GLY A 25 20.45 -6.09 6.05
CA GLY A 25 20.11 -4.74 6.48
C GLY A 25 19.15 -4.08 5.48
N SER A 26 18.97 -2.77 5.60
CA SER A 26 18.14 -2.00 4.67
C SER A 26 18.73 -0.64 4.32
N PHE A 27 18.22 -0.04 3.24
CA PHE A 27 18.55 1.32 2.84
C PHE A 27 17.37 1.93 2.07
N GLU A 28 17.21 3.25 2.16
CA GLU A 28 16.25 3.98 1.33
C GLU A 28 16.91 4.38 0.01
N HIS A 29 16.18 4.24 -1.08
CA HIS A 29 16.66 4.65 -2.40
C HIS A 29 15.51 5.05 -3.32
N GLU A 30 15.72 6.16 -4.01
CA GLU A 30 14.88 6.59 -5.11
C GLU A 30 15.27 5.83 -6.38
N PHE A 31 14.29 5.27 -7.08
CA PHE A 31 14.50 4.58 -8.36
C PHE A 31 13.38 4.93 -9.33
N LYS A 32 13.66 4.74 -10.62
CA LYS A 32 12.79 5.19 -11.70
C LYS A 32 12.10 4.01 -12.39
N ILE A 33 10.77 4.03 -12.50
CA ILE A 33 9.95 3.11 -13.30
C ILE A 33 8.99 3.93 -14.15
N ASP A 34 8.81 3.60 -15.44
CA ASP A 34 7.82 4.23 -16.33
C ASP A 34 7.84 5.77 -16.32
N ASP A 35 9.06 6.32 -16.31
CA ASP A 35 9.32 7.76 -16.21
C ASP A 35 9.02 8.46 -14.88
N GLU A 36 8.55 7.71 -13.88
CA GLU A 36 8.25 8.17 -12.54
C GLU A 36 9.28 7.70 -11.51
N ASN A 37 9.56 8.55 -10.52
CA ASN A 37 10.44 8.20 -9.41
C ASN A 37 9.66 7.68 -8.20
N TYR A 38 10.20 6.64 -7.56
CA TYR A 38 9.64 6.02 -6.37
C TYR A 38 10.70 5.93 -5.28
N SER A 39 10.33 6.24 -4.05
CA SER A 39 11.23 6.10 -2.90
C SER A 39 10.81 4.90 -2.07
N LEU A 40 11.64 3.87 -2.04
CA LEU A 40 11.35 2.64 -1.27
C LEU A 40 12.49 2.32 -0.31
N THR A 41 12.13 1.57 0.74
CA THR A 41 13.11 0.92 1.62
C THR A 41 13.46 -0.45 1.04
N TRP A 42 14.70 -0.60 0.61
CA TRP A 42 15.22 -1.84 0.08
C TRP A 42 15.79 -2.70 1.21
N HIS A 43 15.32 -3.93 1.32
CA HIS A 43 15.83 -4.92 2.24
C HIS A 43 16.80 -5.87 1.53
N VAL A 44 18.07 -5.83 1.93
CA VAL A 44 19.12 -6.65 1.29
C VAL A 44 19.10 -8.06 1.90
N VAL A 45 19.06 -9.08 1.05
CA VAL A 45 19.11 -10.49 1.45
C VAL A 45 20.34 -11.19 0.85
N PRO A 46 20.79 -12.32 1.43
CA PRO A 46 21.81 -13.16 0.80
C PRO A 46 21.33 -13.65 -0.57
N THR A 47 22.21 -13.56 -1.58
CA THR A 47 21.87 -13.85 -2.99
C THR A 47 21.43 -15.30 -3.22
N ASP A 48 21.96 -16.24 -2.44
CA ASP A 48 21.60 -17.66 -2.50
C ASP A 48 20.19 -17.96 -1.96
N LYS A 49 19.55 -16.99 -1.32
CA LYS A 49 18.23 -17.16 -0.67
C LYS A 49 17.06 -16.64 -1.50
N LEU A 50 17.32 -15.87 -2.56
CA LEU A 50 16.28 -15.32 -3.43
C LEU A 50 16.47 -15.83 -4.86
N LYS A 51 15.38 -16.31 -5.47
CA LYS A 51 15.39 -16.78 -6.88
C LYS A 51 15.35 -15.65 -7.90
N PHE A 52 15.03 -14.45 -7.44
CA PHE A 52 14.86 -13.26 -8.25
C PHE A 52 15.92 -12.24 -7.87
N GLU A 53 16.29 -11.35 -8.79
CA GLU A 53 17.24 -10.26 -8.51
C GLU A 53 16.65 -9.23 -7.53
N ALA A 54 15.34 -9.00 -7.63
CA ALA A 54 14.59 -8.09 -6.78
C ALA A 54 13.15 -8.60 -6.63
N VAL A 55 12.55 -8.27 -5.48
CA VAL A 55 11.12 -8.48 -5.22
C VAL A 55 10.56 -7.13 -4.82
N ILE A 56 9.53 -6.70 -5.54
CA ILE A 56 8.79 -5.48 -5.22
C ILE A 56 7.57 -5.88 -4.39
N GLY A 57 7.46 -5.29 -3.21
CA GLY A 57 6.38 -5.55 -2.28
C GLY A 57 5.13 -4.73 -2.57
N SER A 58 4.15 -4.85 -1.69
CA SER A 58 2.94 -4.02 -1.71
C SER A 58 3.19 -2.58 -1.28
N ASP A 59 4.35 -2.27 -0.71
CA ASP A 59 4.77 -0.91 -0.36
C ASP A 59 4.82 0.02 -1.57
N LEU A 60 5.17 -0.51 -2.76
CA LEU A 60 5.04 0.24 -4.00
C LEU A 60 3.58 0.60 -4.32
N LEU A 61 2.62 -0.22 -3.92
CA LEU A 61 1.19 0.03 -4.13
C LEU A 61 0.65 1.18 -3.29
N GLU A 62 1.42 1.67 -2.31
CA GLU A 62 1.11 2.91 -1.59
C GLU A 62 1.42 4.16 -2.44
N GLN A 63 2.25 4.00 -3.48
CA GLN A 63 2.73 5.08 -4.36
C GLN A 63 2.22 4.98 -5.80
N ALA A 64 1.79 3.81 -6.24
CA ALA A 64 1.27 3.62 -7.59
C ALA A 64 0.16 2.59 -7.68
N SER A 65 -0.68 2.74 -8.70
CA SER A 65 -1.53 1.67 -9.19
C SER A 65 -0.79 0.87 -10.27
N ILE A 66 -1.04 -0.44 -10.33
CA ILE A 66 -0.46 -1.33 -11.32
C ILE A 66 -1.53 -1.72 -12.34
N SER A 67 -1.23 -1.51 -13.62
CA SER A 67 -2.09 -1.91 -14.74
C SER A 67 -1.43 -3.00 -15.56
N PHE A 68 -2.13 -4.12 -15.74
CA PHE A 68 -1.70 -5.22 -16.60
C PHE A 68 -2.33 -5.05 -17.98
N THR A 69 -1.50 -4.74 -18.97
CA THR A 69 -1.92 -4.49 -20.35
C THR A 69 -1.34 -5.54 -21.29
N LYS A 70 -1.79 -5.56 -22.55
CA LYS A 70 -1.17 -6.40 -23.59
C LYS A 70 0.29 -6.02 -23.87
N GLU A 71 0.68 -4.79 -23.55
CA GLU A 71 2.04 -4.25 -23.72
C GLU A 71 2.95 -4.59 -22.52
N GLY A 72 2.37 -5.13 -21.44
CA GLY A 72 3.08 -5.44 -20.21
C GLY A 72 2.47 -4.72 -19.00
N VAL A 73 3.30 -4.54 -17.97
CA VAL A 73 2.92 -3.90 -16.71
C VAL A 73 3.22 -2.40 -16.80
N LYS A 74 2.26 -1.56 -16.41
CA LYS A 74 2.46 -0.11 -16.24
C LYS A 74 2.21 0.29 -14.80
N PHE A 75 3.08 1.15 -14.27
CA PHE A 75 2.96 1.77 -12.95
C PHE A 75 2.48 3.21 -13.12
N ASN A 76 1.32 3.51 -12.54
CA ASN A 76 0.78 4.87 -12.56
C ASN A 76 0.90 5.46 -11.16
N LYS A 77 1.83 6.39 -10.97
CA LYS A 77 2.06 7.05 -9.69
C LYS A 77 0.83 7.83 -9.26
N TYR A 78 0.52 7.79 -7.97
CA TYR A 78 -0.55 8.60 -7.43
C TYR A 78 -0.10 10.06 -7.35
N GLU A 79 -0.90 10.97 -7.91
CA GLU A 79 -0.60 12.40 -7.81
C GLU A 79 -0.89 12.98 -6.41
N ASN A 80 -1.57 12.24 -5.54
CA ASN A 80 -1.87 12.69 -4.17
C ASN A 80 -2.20 11.53 -3.21
N HIS A 81 -1.33 11.28 -2.22
CA HIS A 81 -1.47 10.21 -1.24
C HIS A 81 -2.61 10.43 -0.22
N ALA A 82 -3.17 11.64 -0.13
CA ALA A 82 -4.05 12.01 0.97
C ALA A 82 -5.45 11.34 0.95
N GLN A 83 -5.89 10.82 -0.20
CA GLN A 83 -7.29 10.38 -0.39
C GLN A 83 -7.48 8.86 -0.35
N LEU A 84 -6.46 8.05 -0.66
CA LEU A 84 -6.59 6.59 -0.72
C LEU A 84 -6.47 5.92 0.65
N MET A 85 -5.69 6.48 1.57
CA MET A 85 -5.56 5.96 2.94
C MET A 85 -6.85 6.10 3.78
N GLN A 86 -7.80 6.94 3.36
CA GLN A 86 -9.10 7.09 4.03
C GLN A 86 -10.08 5.94 3.74
N ILE A 87 -9.74 5.04 2.79
CA ILE A 87 -10.60 3.90 2.44
C ILE A 87 -10.25 2.66 3.27
N SER A 88 -9.19 2.70 4.09
CA SER A 88 -8.87 1.60 5.00
C SER A 88 -9.90 1.55 6.13
N ALA A 89 -10.89 0.69 5.94
CA ALA A 89 -11.92 0.35 6.89
C ALA A 89 -11.29 -0.24 8.15
N GLU A 90 -11.19 0.56 9.21
CA GLU A 90 -11.22 0.15 10.62
C GLU A 90 -11.12 1.43 11.48
N ASN A 91 -12.24 1.81 12.11
CA ASN A 91 -12.43 2.95 13.04
C ASN A 91 -12.71 4.35 12.44
N LEU A 92 -13.88 4.52 11.82
CA LEU A 92 -14.55 5.82 11.83
C LEU A 92 -15.40 5.92 13.11
N GLN A 93 -14.78 6.35 14.21
CA GLN A 93 -15.48 7.08 15.27
C GLN A 93 -15.54 8.58 14.93
N GLU A 94 -15.48 8.93 13.64
CA GLU A 94 -15.67 10.31 13.22
C GLU A 94 -17.15 10.69 13.40
N GLU A 95 -17.37 11.79 14.11
CA GLU A 95 -18.68 12.39 14.30
C GLU A 95 -19.25 12.75 12.91
N LEU A 96 -20.44 12.25 12.58
CA LEU A 96 -21.07 12.46 11.27
C LEU A 96 -21.29 13.97 11.01
N ASP A 97 -20.41 14.60 10.22
CA ASP A 97 -20.53 16.01 9.89
C ASP A 97 -21.52 16.26 8.74
N LEU A 98 -22.78 16.48 9.12
CA LEU A 98 -23.86 16.85 8.21
C LEU A 98 -24.26 18.33 8.37
N ARG A 99 -23.32 19.23 8.71
CA ARG A 99 -23.61 20.66 8.86
C ARG A 99 -23.97 21.35 7.54
N HIS A 100 -23.50 20.81 6.42
CA HIS A 100 -23.76 21.31 5.07
C HIS A 100 -25.18 21.00 4.56
N VAL A 101 -25.92 20.10 5.23
CA VAL A 101 -27.30 19.74 4.87
C VAL A 101 -28.28 20.60 5.67
N GLU A 102 -28.81 21.65 5.06
CA GLU A 102 -29.75 22.57 5.71
C GLU A 102 -31.14 21.95 5.93
N ASN A 103 -31.57 21.05 5.02
CA ASN A 103 -32.87 20.41 5.10
C ASN A 103 -32.86 19.30 6.17
N ARG A 104 -33.58 19.56 7.27
CA ARG A 104 -33.67 18.67 8.43
C ARG A 104 -34.24 17.28 8.11
N GLN A 105 -35.16 17.18 7.15
CA GLN A 105 -35.77 15.89 6.79
C GLN A 105 -34.75 15.02 6.05
N ILE A 106 -34.04 15.60 5.08
CA ILE A 106 -32.98 14.93 4.32
C ILE A 106 -31.82 14.52 5.24
N LYS A 107 -31.46 15.40 6.18
CA LYS A 107 -30.41 15.11 7.17
C LYS A 107 -30.73 13.86 8.01
N LYS A 108 -31.96 13.73 8.51
CA LYS A 108 -32.40 12.55 9.27
C LYS A 108 -32.40 11.27 8.46
N GLU A 109 -32.78 11.35 7.18
CA GLU A 109 -32.79 10.18 6.29
C GLU A 109 -31.35 9.71 5.99
N LEU A 110 -30.43 10.64 5.79
CA LEU A 110 -29.00 10.34 5.60
C LEU A 110 -28.37 9.71 6.85
N GLU A 111 -28.64 10.26 8.04
CA GLU A 111 -28.17 9.69 9.32
C GLU A 111 -28.60 8.22 9.46
N LYS A 112 -29.87 7.94 9.14
CA LYS A 112 -30.43 6.59 9.18
C LYS A 112 -29.77 5.66 8.17
N LEU A 113 -29.59 6.11 6.92
CA LEU A 113 -29.01 5.30 5.85
C LEU A 113 -27.55 4.92 6.15
N ILE A 114 -26.79 5.83 6.75
CA ILE A 114 -25.40 5.58 7.17
C ILE A 114 -25.36 4.61 8.35
N GLN A 115 -26.23 4.78 9.36
CA GLN A 115 -26.29 3.87 10.52
C GLN A 115 -26.75 2.46 10.15
N ASP A 116 -27.70 2.34 9.23
CA ASP A 116 -28.26 1.06 8.81
C ASP A 116 -27.37 0.33 7.78
N TYR A 117 -26.33 0.99 7.26
CA TYR A 117 -25.43 0.40 6.27
C TYR A 117 -24.58 -0.72 6.88
N LYS A 118 -24.80 -1.95 6.39
CA LYS A 118 -23.95 -3.12 6.66
C LYS A 118 -23.35 -3.59 5.34
N PRO A 119 -22.08 -3.28 5.05
CA PRO A 119 -21.47 -3.74 3.83
C PRO A 119 -21.39 -5.28 3.85
N GLU A 120 -22.13 -5.93 2.95
CA GLU A 120 -21.96 -7.36 2.70
C GLU A 120 -20.68 -7.55 1.90
N LYS A 121 -19.67 -8.15 2.54
CA LYS A 121 -18.40 -8.48 1.88
C LYS A 121 -18.62 -9.71 1.01
N ASN A 122 -19.05 -9.49 -0.22
CA ASN A 122 -19.10 -10.54 -1.22
C ASN A 122 -17.66 -10.80 -1.70
N SER A 123 -17.02 -11.82 -1.12
CA SER A 123 -15.79 -12.38 -1.66
C SER A 123 -16.10 -12.97 -3.03
N ILE A 124 -15.77 -12.23 -4.09
CA ILE A 124 -15.75 -12.76 -5.44
C ILE A 124 -14.48 -13.62 -5.52
N TYR A 125 -14.66 -14.95 -5.51
CA TYR A 125 -13.61 -15.94 -5.71
C TYR A 125 -13.09 -15.94 -7.15
#